data_AF-H0EI52-F1
#
_entry.id   AF-H0EI52-F1
#
_cell.length_a   1.000
_cell.length_b   1.000
_cell.length_c   1.000
_cell.angle_alpha   90.00
_cell.angle_beta   90.00
_cell.angle_gamma   90.00
#
_symmetry.space_group_name_H-M   'P 1'
#
loop_
_entity.id
_entity.type
_entity.pdbx_description
1 polymer ?
#
loop_
_entity_poly.entity_id
_entity_poly.type
_entity_poly.pdbx_seq_one_letter_code
_entity_poly.pdbx_strand_id
1 'polypeptide(L)'
;MTPASELDHNALPKPTEDPEQIKRDMKTWGYGLLANAITPEQVEILRTAVLEQGAGERKNGVAHMQGPNQRIWSLPRNLPNKGDEFLDMLNHPLLETFVPWFLGEGFLIYNMSANVALRGEDGIHMHRDQSSMPPDQINHAYMMNAIWYLTDLTPEKGATLVYPGSHVKNVAPLGHMSDVVCVDLQRSCLGPLR
;
A
#
# COMPACT_ATOMS: atom_id res chain seq x y z
N MET A 1 -3.47 -6.26 -22.07
CA MET A 1 -2.60 -5.99 -20.91
C MET A 1 -1.18 -6.30 -21.35
N THR A 2 -0.18 -5.49 -20.97
CA THR A 2 1.21 -5.71 -21.44
C THR A 2 1.80 -6.75 -20.48
N PRO A 3 2.18 -7.94 -20.94
CA PRO A 3 2.74 -8.97 -20.07
C PRO A 3 3.91 -8.40 -19.25
N ALA A 4 4.11 -8.84 -17.99
CA ALA A 4 5.24 -8.31 -17.20
C ALA A 4 6.59 -8.58 -17.88
N SER A 5 6.67 -9.65 -18.68
CA SER A 5 7.85 -9.99 -19.49
C SER A 5 8.18 -8.96 -20.59
N GLU A 6 7.23 -8.12 -20.97
CA GLU A 6 7.38 -7.08 -22.00
C GLU A 6 7.50 -5.67 -21.39
N LEU A 7 7.43 -5.54 -20.06
CA LEU A 7 7.66 -4.27 -19.37
C LEU A 7 9.16 -4.00 -19.27
N ASP A 8 9.57 -2.77 -19.61
CA ASP A 8 10.93 -2.33 -19.30
C ASP A 8 11.07 -2.17 -17.78
N HIS A 9 11.62 -3.20 -17.14
CA HIS A 9 11.84 -3.23 -15.70
C HIS A 9 12.76 -2.10 -15.20
N ASN A 10 13.58 -1.49 -16.08
CA ASN A 10 14.39 -0.34 -15.70
C ASN A 10 13.58 0.95 -15.60
N ALA A 11 12.43 1.01 -16.29
CA ALA A 11 11.52 2.14 -16.30
C ALA A 11 10.50 2.10 -15.15
N LEU A 12 10.46 1.01 -14.36
CA LEU A 12 9.59 0.90 -13.20
C LEU A 12 9.96 1.92 -12.12
N PRO A 13 8.96 2.38 -11.33
CA PRO A 13 9.20 3.27 -10.20
C PRO A 13 10.25 2.71 -9.25
N LYS A 14 11.25 3.53 -8.92
CA LYS A 14 12.28 3.22 -7.92
C LYS A 14 12.07 4.12 -6.70
N PRO A 15 12.47 3.67 -5.49
CA PRO A 15 12.44 4.53 -4.32
C PRO A 15 13.20 5.83 -4.58
N THR A 16 12.52 6.97 -4.45
CA THR A 16 13.08 8.30 -4.67
C THR A 16 12.55 9.28 -3.62
N GLU A 17 13.29 10.34 -3.36
CA GLU A 17 12.85 11.44 -2.49
C GLU A 17 12.28 12.62 -3.30
N ASP A 18 12.40 12.60 -4.63
CA ASP A 18 11.89 13.66 -5.51
C ASP A 18 10.36 13.56 -5.68
N PRO A 19 9.56 14.51 -5.15
CA PRO A 19 8.11 14.49 -5.29
C PRO A 19 7.64 14.55 -6.75
N GLU A 20 8.37 15.24 -7.63
CA GLU A 20 7.97 15.36 -9.03
C GLU A 20 8.21 14.06 -9.80
N GLN A 21 9.24 13.29 -9.44
CA GLN A 21 9.42 11.94 -9.98
C GLN A 21 8.29 11.02 -9.54
N ILE A 22 7.90 11.06 -8.26
CA ILE A 22 6.79 10.24 -7.73
C ILE A 22 5.48 10.58 -8.45
N LYS A 23 5.21 11.86 -8.67
CA LYS A 23 4.04 12.32 -9.43
C LYS A 23 4.04 11.79 -10.88
N ARG A 24 5.20 11.72 -11.54
CA ARG A 24 5.35 11.12 -12.88
C ARG A 24 5.13 9.61 -12.85
N ASP A 25 5.67 8.94 -11.84
CA ASP A 25 5.54 7.50 -11.65
C ASP A 25 4.08 7.11 -11.38
N MET A 26 3.39 7.83 -10.51
CA MET A 26 1.96 7.63 -10.25
C MET A 26 1.11 7.80 -11.50
N LYS A 27 1.41 8.78 -12.36
CA LYS A 27 0.69 8.98 -13.63
C LYS A 27 0.92 7.84 -14.61
N THR A 28 2.17 7.41 -14.76
CA THR A 28 2.59 6.41 -15.76
C THR A 28 2.22 4.99 -15.33
N TRP A 29 2.53 4.66 -14.08
CA TRP A 29 2.50 3.30 -13.55
C TRP A 29 1.36 3.04 -12.55
N GLY A 30 0.70 4.09 -12.06
CA GLY A 30 -0.40 3.97 -11.10
C GLY A 30 0.06 3.88 -9.64
N TYR A 31 1.36 3.87 -9.38
CA TYR A 31 1.96 3.88 -8.05
C TYR A 31 3.30 4.60 -8.07
N GLY A 32 3.77 5.04 -6.91
CA GLY A 32 5.09 5.66 -6.73
C GLY A 32 5.68 5.26 -5.37
N LEU A 33 7.01 5.30 -5.26
CA LEU A 33 7.74 4.87 -4.07
C LEU A 33 8.53 6.05 -3.48
N LEU A 34 8.08 6.53 -2.32
CA LEU A 34 8.80 7.56 -1.57
C LEU A 34 9.84 6.90 -0.66
N ALA A 35 11.12 7.15 -0.93
CA ALA A 35 12.20 6.75 -0.07
C ALA A 35 12.24 7.63 1.20
N ASN A 36 12.68 7.06 2.32
CA ASN A 36 12.92 7.78 3.58
C ASN A 36 11.74 8.63 4.05
N ALA A 37 10.51 8.19 3.77
CA ALA A 37 9.29 8.88 4.19
C ALA A 37 9.20 9.04 5.71
N ILE A 38 9.65 8.03 6.45
CA ILE A 38 9.69 7.99 7.91
C ILE A 38 11.09 7.56 8.37
N THR A 39 11.52 8.09 9.51
CA THR A 39 12.83 7.77 10.11
C THR A 39 12.84 6.36 10.71
N PRO A 40 14.01 5.71 10.85
CA PRO A 40 14.11 4.41 11.53
C PRO A 40 13.55 4.44 12.95
N GLU A 41 13.68 5.55 13.67
CA GLU A 41 13.12 5.75 14.99
C GLU A 41 11.59 5.76 14.97
N GLN A 42 10.99 6.48 14.01
CA GLN A 42 9.54 6.48 13.80
C GLN A 42 9.02 5.10 13.39
N VAL A 43 9.77 4.36 12.56
CA VAL A 43 9.44 2.98 12.19
C VAL A 43 9.33 2.11 13.44
N GLU A 44 10.32 2.16 14.33
CA GLU A 44 10.31 1.34 15.55
C GLU A 44 9.20 1.77 16.53
N ILE A 45 8.90 3.06 16.64
CA ILE A 45 7.76 3.56 17.45
C ILE A 45 6.44 2.99 16.90
N LEU A 46 6.17 3.20 15.61
CA LEU A 46 4.92 2.75 14.98
C LEU A 46 4.79 1.23 15.00
N ARG A 47 5.89 0.51 14.76
CA ARG A 47 5.94 -0.95 14.80
C ARG A 47 5.62 -1.47 16.20
N THR A 48 6.23 -0.89 17.22
CA THR A 48 5.98 -1.26 18.62
C THR A 48 4.51 -1.04 18.97
N ALA A 49 3.97 0.14 18.67
CA ALA A 49 2.57 0.47 18.88
C ALA A 49 1.61 -0.52 18.19
N VAL A 50 1.86 -0.84 16.92
CA VAL A 50 1.06 -1.81 16.15
C VAL A 50 1.11 -3.21 16.81
N LEU A 51 2.28 -3.67 17.25
CA LEU A 51 2.43 -4.99 17.86
C LEU A 51 1.79 -5.06 19.25
N GLU A 52 1.96 -4.03 20.07
CA GLU A 52 1.34 -3.92 21.40
C GLU A 52 -0.18 -3.86 21.31
N GLN A 53 -0.70 -3.01 20.42
CA GLN A 53 -2.12 -2.92 20.15
C GLN A 53 -2.67 -4.26 19.63
N GLY A 54 -1.96 -4.90 18.70
CA GLY A 54 -2.33 -6.21 18.19
C GLY A 54 -2.36 -7.28 19.28
N ALA A 55 -1.40 -7.27 20.20
CA ALA A 55 -1.36 -8.16 21.36
C ALA A 55 -2.49 -7.88 22.35
N GLY A 56 -2.81 -6.61 22.60
CA GLY A 56 -3.93 -6.19 23.44
C GLY A 56 -5.28 -6.64 22.88
N GLU A 57 -5.49 -6.51 21.57
CA GLU A 57 -6.70 -7.00 20.90
C GLU A 57 -6.84 -8.52 20.98
N ARG A 58 -5.74 -9.27 20.83
CA ARG A 58 -5.72 -10.73 20.98
C ARG A 58 -6.05 -11.15 22.41
N LYS A 59 -5.45 -10.50 23.41
CA LYS A 59 -5.69 -10.76 24.83
C LYS A 59 -7.15 -10.52 25.23
N ASN A 60 -7.76 -9.49 24.65
CA ASN A 60 -9.15 -9.12 24.93
C ASN A 60 -10.18 -9.83 24.03
N GLY A 61 -9.75 -10.74 23.14
CA GLY A 61 -10.63 -11.50 22.26
C GLY A 61 -11.34 -10.67 21.18
N VAL A 62 -10.84 -9.48 20.87
CA VAL A 62 -11.42 -8.56 19.86
C VAL A 62 -10.56 -8.46 18.60
N ALA A 63 -9.49 -9.26 18.51
CA ALA A 63 -8.59 -9.28 17.36
C ALA A 63 -9.29 -9.80 16.10
N HIS A 64 -9.12 -9.07 14.99
CA HIS A 64 -9.58 -9.51 13.69
C HIS A 64 -8.47 -10.32 12.98
N MET A 65 -8.57 -11.64 13.13
CA MET A 65 -7.62 -12.59 12.56
C MET A 65 -8.10 -13.07 11.18
N GLN A 66 -7.19 -13.07 10.21
CA GLN A 66 -7.36 -13.68 8.89
C GLN A 66 -6.31 -14.79 8.75
N GLY A 67 -6.63 -15.97 9.27
CA GLY A 67 -5.66 -17.06 9.41
C GLY A 67 -4.51 -16.65 10.33
N PRO A 68 -3.23 -16.79 9.91
CA PRO A 68 -2.09 -16.33 10.70
C PRO A 68 -1.96 -14.79 10.70
N ASN A 69 -2.58 -14.08 9.76
CA ASN A 69 -2.46 -12.64 9.63
C ASN A 69 -3.41 -11.93 10.59
N GLN A 70 -2.98 -10.80 11.14
CA GLN A 70 -3.85 -9.92 11.91
C GLN A 70 -4.03 -8.60 11.18
N ARG A 71 -5.29 -8.21 11.00
CA ARG A 71 -5.63 -6.86 10.55
C ARG A 71 -6.06 -6.06 11.76
N ILE A 72 -5.31 -5.01 12.08
CA ILE A 72 -5.70 -4.05 13.11
C ILE A 72 -6.66 -3.09 12.43
N TRP A 73 -7.94 -3.51 12.40
CA TRP A 73 -9.02 -2.78 11.75
C TRP A 73 -9.59 -1.66 12.64
N SER A 74 -10.23 -0.75 11.93
CA SER A 74 -10.83 0.50 12.35
C SER A 74 -12.35 0.40 12.35
N LEU A 75 -12.94 -0.39 13.24
CA LEU A 75 -14.32 -0.22 13.72
C LEU A 75 -14.52 -1.09 14.98
N PRO A 76 -15.07 -0.54 16.08
CA PRO A 76 -15.53 0.85 16.22
C PRO A 76 -14.40 1.87 16.49
N ARG A 77 -13.11 1.46 16.48
CA ARG A 77 -11.98 2.32 16.87
C ARG A 77 -10.90 2.36 15.80
N ASN A 78 -10.83 3.49 15.08
CA ASN A 78 -9.86 3.77 14.03
C ASN A 78 -8.43 3.78 14.60
N LEU A 79 -7.41 3.45 13.79
CA LEU A 79 -6.01 3.46 14.23
C LEU A 79 -5.56 4.79 14.89
N PRO A 80 -6.01 5.97 14.43
CA PRO A 80 -5.72 7.24 15.10
C PRO A 80 -6.25 7.33 16.54
N ASN A 81 -7.25 6.54 16.93
CA ASN A 81 -7.79 6.55 18.29
C ASN A 81 -7.03 5.61 19.24
N LYS A 82 -5.94 4.98 18.78
CA LYS A 82 -5.20 3.94 19.52
C LYS A 82 -3.82 4.38 19.98
N GLY A 83 -3.34 5.55 19.54
CA GLY A 83 -2.07 6.13 19.96
C GLY A 83 -1.78 7.45 19.24
N ASP A 84 -1.02 8.33 19.89
CA ASP A 84 -0.68 9.66 19.38
C ASP A 84 0.26 9.55 18.16
N GLU A 85 1.10 8.51 18.12
CA GLU A 85 1.98 8.21 16.99
C GLU A 85 1.21 8.00 15.68
N PHE A 86 -0.04 7.54 15.74
CA PHE A 86 -0.91 7.38 14.58
C PHE A 86 -1.57 8.70 14.18
N LEU A 87 -1.84 9.60 15.13
CA LEU A 87 -2.35 10.94 14.83
C LEU A 87 -1.31 11.77 14.10
N ASP A 88 -0.04 11.65 14.48
CA ASP A 88 1.07 12.33 13.80
C ASP A 88 1.15 11.93 12.32
N MET A 89 0.86 10.67 12.00
CA MET A 89 0.83 10.18 10.61
C MET A 89 -0.29 10.81 9.77
N LEU A 90 -1.38 11.28 10.38
CA LEU A 90 -2.43 12.01 9.64
C LEU A 90 -1.97 13.39 9.18
N ASN A 91 -0.98 13.98 9.84
CA ASN A 91 -0.37 15.26 9.49
C ASN A 91 0.94 15.08 8.70
N HIS A 92 1.19 13.89 8.17
CA HIS A 92 2.44 13.61 7.48
C HIS A 92 2.57 14.46 6.20
N PRO A 93 3.72 15.13 5.94
CA PRO A 93 3.90 16.02 4.78
C PRO A 93 3.63 15.36 3.41
N LEU A 94 3.78 14.04 3.35
CA LEU A 94 3.38 13.22 2.20
C LEU A 94 1.91 13.44 1.83
N LEU A 95 1.01 13.39 2.82
CA LEU A 95 -0.42 13.54 2.57
C LEU A 95 -0.74 14.93 2.03
N GLU A 96 -0.14 15.97 2.60
CA GLU A 96 -0.29 17.35 2.13
C GLU A 96 0.25 17.57 0.71
N THR A 97 1.31 16.84 0.34
CA THR A 97 1.95 17.00 -0.98
C THR A 97 1.22 16.26 -2.09
N PHE A 98 0.83 15.00 -1.84
CA PHE A 98 0.32 14.12 -2.89
C PHE A 98 -1.20 14.08 -2.95
N VAL A 99 -1.90 14.19 -1.81
CA VAL A 99 -3.37 14.05 -1.80
C VAL A 99 -4.05 15.23 -2.50
N PRO A 100 -3.75 16.50 -2.18
CA PRO A 100 -4.35 17.63 -2.90
C PRO A 100 -4.01 17.64 -4.38
N TRP A 101 -2.79 17.22 -4.73
CA TRP A 101 -2.36 17.13 -6.13
C TRP A 101 -3.13 16.05 -6.91
N PHE A 102 -3.45 14.91 -6.29
CA PHE A 102 -4.08 13.78 -6.97
C PHE A 102 -5.62 13.80 -6.91
N LEU A 103 -6.20 14.11 -5.75
CA LEU A 103 -7.65 14.07 -5.49
C LEU A 103 -8.30 15.46 -5.38
N GLY A 104 -7.49 16.54 -5.28
CA GLY A 104 -7.98 17.89 -5.04
C GLY A 104 -8.07 18.26 -3.55
N GLU A 105 -8.41 19.53 -3.27
CA GLU A 105 -8.33 20.15 -1.94
C GLU A 105 -9.44 19.73 -0.94
N GLY A 106 -10.38 18.87 -1.36
CA GLY A 106 -11.54 18.44 -0.56
C GLY A 106 -11.49 16.98 -0.11
N PHE A 107 -10.30 16.41 0.08
CA PHE A 107 -10.17 14.98 0.40
C PHE A 107 -10.61 14.64 1.82
N LEU A 108 -11.01 13.39 2.02
CA LEU A 108 -11.35 12.82 3.32
C LEU A 108 -10.51 11.58 3.57
N ILE A 109 -10.01 11.42 4.79
CA ILE A 109 -9.35 10.20 5.22
C ILE A 109 -10.43 9.20 5.63
N TYR A 110 -10.72 8.24 4.76
CA TYR A 110 -11.77 7.25 4.98
C TYR A 110 -11.40 6.25 6.08
N ASN A 111 -10.20 5.68 6.01
CA ASN A 111 -9.70 4.75 7.02
C ASN A 111 -8.17 4.84 7.15
N MET A 112 -7.67 4.40 8.30
CA MET A 112 -6.26 4.09 8.50
C MET A 112 -6.19 2.78 9.28
N SER A 113 -5.47 1.79 8.77
CA SER A 113 -5.39 0.46 9.37
C SER A 113 -3.98 -0.09 9.25
N ALA A 114 -3.59 -0.96 10.18
CA ALA A 114 -2.31 -1.67 10.10
C ALA A 114 -2.56 -3.15 9.77
N ASN A 115 -1.76 -3.68 8.85
CA ASN A 115 -1.78 -5.09 8.49
C ASN A 115 -0.52 -5.75 9.04
N VAL A 116 -0.69 -6.73 9.92
CA VAL A 116 0.40 -7.57 10.44
C VAL A 116 0.32 -8.91 9.73
N ALA A 117 1.08 -9.03 8.64
CA ALA A 117 1.23 -10.28 7.93
C ALA A 117 2.25 -11.17 8.65
N LEU A 118 1.81 -12.33 9.14
CA LEU A 118 2.68 -13.39 9.61
C LEU A 118 2.89 -14.37 8.46
N ARG A 119 4.09 -14.96 8.35
CA ARG A 119 4.46 -15.95 7.33
C ARG A 119 3.28 -16.87 7.01
N GLY A 120 2.74 -16.76 5.81
CA GLY A 120 1.53 -17.44 5.40
C GLY A 120 1.40 -17.33 3.90
N GLU A 121 1.47 -18.49 3.27
CA GLU A 121 1.27 -18.69 1.83
C GLU A 121 -0.13 -18.24 1.41
N ASP A 122 -0.23 -17.93 0.13
CA ASP A 122 -1.35 -17.33 -0.60
C ASP A 122 -1.49 -15.81 -0.43
N GLY A 123 -0.96 -15.09 -1.42
CA GLY A 123 -1.28 -13.67 -1.61
C GLY A 123 -2.79 -13.47 -1.75
N ILE A 124 -3.27 -12.28 -1.39
CA ILE A 124 -4.66 -11.91 -1.66
C ILE A 124 -4.93 -11.95 -3.16
N HIS A 125 -6.12 -12.41 -3.56
CA HIS A 125 -6.54 -12.43 -4.96
C HIS A 125 -6.35 -11.05 -5.60
N MET A 126 -6.02 -11.01 -6.88
CA MET A 126 -5.84 -9.74 -7.58
C MET A 126 -7.15 -8.95 -7.57
N HIS A 127 -7.09 -7.73 -7.05
CA HIS A 127 -8.26 -6.87 -6.86
C HIS A 127 -7.87 -5.40 -7.04
N ARG A 128 -8.88 -4.55 -7.01
CA ARG A 128 -8.74 -3.11 -6.82
C ARG A 128 -9.35 -2.78 -5.46
N ASP A 129 -8.74 -1.87 -4.72
CA ASP A 129 -9.29 -1.42 -3.43
C ASP A 129 -10.60 -0.63 -3.60
N GLN A 130 -10.81 -0.06 -4.80
CA GLN A 130 -12.06 0.59 -5.17
C GLN A 130 -13.09 -0.45 -5.64
N SER A 131 -14.32 -0.31 -5.14
CA SER A 131 -15.47 -1.08 -5.60
C SER A 131 -15.78 -0.84 -7.07
N SER A 132 -16.52 -1.75 -7.71
CA SER A 132 -16.97 -1.58 -9.09
C SER A 132 -17.72 -0.26 -9.28
N MET A 133 -17.19 0.60 -10.15
CA MET A 133 -17.81 1.86 -10.55
C MET A 133 -18.48 1.72 -11.93
N PRO A 134 -19.49 2.54 -12.23
CA PRO A 134 -20.04 2.62 -13.57
C PRO A 134 -18.98 3.08 -14.59
N PRO A 135 -19.03 2.65 -15.86
CA PRO A 135 -17.96 2.90 -16.84
C PRO A 135 -17.58 4.36 -17.07
N ASP A 136 -18.53 5.28 -16.93
CA ASP A 136 -18.35 6.73 -17.04
C ASP A 136 -17.52 7.33 -15.89
N GLN A 137 -17.46 6.64 -14.75
CA GLN A 137 -16.72 7.08 -13.56
C GLN A 137 -15.35 6.41 -13.43
N ILE A 138 -15.03 5.38 -14.21
CA ILE A 138 -13.77 4.62 -14.08
C ILE A 138 -12.53 5.48 -14.42
N ASN A 139 -12.69 6.54 -15.20
CA ASN A 139 -11.58 7.41 -15.61
C ASN A 139 -11.22 8.49 -14.57
N HIS A 140 -11.96 8.59 -13.47
CA HIS A 140 -11.73 9.57 -12.42
C HIS A 140 -11.14 8.90 -11.18
N ALA A 141 -10.10 9.51 -10.60
CA ALA A 141 -9.48 9.02 -9.37
C ALA A 141 -10.32 9.47 -8.16
N TYR A 142 -10.94 8.51 -7.47
CA TYR A 142 -11.73 8.78 -6.26
C TYR A 142 -11.00 8.41 -4.96
N MET A 143 -9.95 7.61 -5.06
CA MET A 143 -9.25 7.05 -3.92
C MET A 143 -7.75 7.05 -4.18
N MET A 144 -6.98 7.29 -3.13
CA MET A 144 -5.54 7.09 -3.10
C MET A 144 -5.18 6.39 -1.79
N ASN A 145 -4.41 5.32 -1.89
CA ASN A 145 -3.88 4.63 -0.72
C ASN A 145 -2.43 5.07 -0.48
N ALA A 146 -2.16 5.56 0.73
CA ALA A 146 -0.81 5.77 1.23
C ALA A 146 -0.47 4.61 2.16
N ILE A 147 0.63 3.90 1.85
CA ILE A 147 1.05 2.72 2.60
C ILE A 147 2.46 2.99 3.14
N TRP A 148 2.60 2.92 4.46
CA TRP A 148 3.89 2.96 5.13
C TRP A 148 4.31 1.55 5.52
N TYR A 149 5.53 1.19 5.14
CA TYR A 149 6.10 -0.10 5.47
C TYR A 149 6.93 0.02 6.75
N LEU A 150 6.52 -0.72 7.78
CA LEU A 150 7.18 -0.74 9.10
C LEU A 150 8.24 -1.85 9.22
N THR A 151 8.46 -2.60 8.15
CA THR A 151 9.43 -3.68 8.04
C THR A 151 9.93 -3.77 6.61
N ASP A 152 11.13 -4.33 6.41
CA ASP A 152 11.64 -4.57 5.07
C ASP A 152 10.70 -5.44 4.24
N LEU A 153 10.45 -5.00 3.01
CA LEU A 153 9.73 -5.77 2.00
C LEU A 153 10.68 -6.69 1.27
N THR A 154 10.45 -8.00 1.41
CA THR A 154 11.08 -9.00 0.55
C THR A 154 10.00 -9.94 0.02
N PRO A 155 10.21 -10.58 -1.15
CA PRO A 155 9.26 -11.57 -1.68
C PRO A 155 8.89 -12.64 -0.65
N GLU A 156 9.86 -13.10 0.15
CA GLU A 156 9.68 -14.13 1.16
C GLU A 156 8.87 -13.66 2.38
N LYS A 157 8.76 -12.34 2.57
CA LYS A 157 7.97 -11.70 3.63
C LYS A 157 6.57 -11.29 3.15
N GLY A 158 6.22 -11.58 1.90
CA GLY A 158 4.91 -11.23 1.34
C GLY A 158 4.83 -9.78 0.89
N ALA A 159 5.88 -9.28 0.24
CA ALA A 159 5.88 -7.94 -0.35
C ALA A 159 4.69 -7.74 -1.30
N THR A 160 4.15 -6.51 -1.31
CA THR A 160 2.97 -6.16 -2.09
C THR A 160 3.23 -6.37 -3.58
N LEU A 161 2.33 -7.07 -4.26
CA LEU A 161 2.39 -7.29 -5.70
C LEU A 161 1.46 -6.29 -6.39
N VAL A 162 1.99 -5.57 -7.38
CA VAL A 162 1.26 -4.57 -8.15
C VAL A 162 1.32 -4.89 -9.64
N TYR A 163 0.29 -4.47 -10.38
CA TYR A 163 0.31 -4.55 -11.83
C TYR A 163 0.58 -3.14 -12.40
N PRO A 164 1.79 -2.84 -12.89
CA PRO A 164 2.13 -1.51 -13.37
C PRO A 164 1.24 -1.07 -14.53
N GLY A 165 0.70 0.15 -14.44
CA GLY A 165 -0.15 0.74 -15.48
C GLY A 165 -1.56 0.13 -15.57
N SER A 166 -1.97 -0.68 -14.59
CA SER A 166 -3.33 -1.26 -14.54
C SER A 166 -4.40 -0.22 -14.20
N HIS A 167 -4.03 0.90 -13.57
CA HIS A 167 -4.95 1.95 -13.14
C HIS A 167 -5.74 2.61 -14.28
N VAL A 168 -5.18 2.65 -15.49
CA VAL A 168 -5.84 3.19 -16.70
C VAL A 168 -6.52 2.11 -17.56
N LYS A 169 -6.35 0.83 -17.23
CA LYS A 169 -6.90 -0.28 -18.02
C LYS A 169 -8.22 -0.73 -17.38
N ASN A 170 -9.32 -0.56 -18.10
CA ASN A 170 -10.65 -0.99 -17.67
C ASN A 170 -10.87 -2.49 -17.90
N VAL A 171 -9.96 -3.31 -17.40
CA VAL A 171 -10.04 -4.78 -17.48
C VAL A 171 -9.91 -5.33 -16.08
N ALA A 172 -10.86 -6.19 -15.69
CA ALA A 172 -10.71 -6.98 -14.49
C ALA A 172 -9.47 -7.88 -14.64
N PRO A 173 -8.63 -8.02 -13.61
CA PRO A 173 -7.47 -8.89 -13.68
C PRO A 173 -7.92 -10.34 -13.84
N LEU A 174 -7.74 -10.88 -15.05
CA LEU A 174 -8.01 -12.28 -15.36
C LEU A 174 -6.87 -13.14 -14.80
N GLY A 175 -6.88 -13.40 -13.49
CA GLY A 175 -6.26 -14.55 -12.80
C GLY A 175 -4.77 -14.91 -13.00
N HIS A 176 -4.04 -14.29 -13.93
CA HIS A 176 -2.68 -14.68 -14.27
C HIS A 176 -1.69 -13.84 -13.47
N MET A 177 -1.14 -14.44 -12.41
CA MET A 177 -0.10 -13.85 -11.55
C MET A 177 1.25 -13.65 -12.26
N SER A 178 1.41 -14.10 -13.51
CA SER A 178 2.66 -13.97 -14.27
C SER A 178 3.04 -12.53 -14.62
N ASP A 179 2.10 -11.58 -14.47
CA ASP A 179 2.25 -10.20 -14.91
C ASP A 179 2.38 -9.17 -13.77
N VAL A 180 2.57 -9.63 -12.53
CA VAL A 180 2.75 -8.72 -11.37
C VAL A 180 4.21 -8.41 -11.10
N VAL A 181 4.45 -7.21 -10.60
CA VAL A 181 5.74 -6.75 -10.12
C VAL A 181 5.69 -6.65 -8.60
N CYS A 182 6.74 -7.16 -7.94
CA CYS A 182 6.92 -7.02 -6.51
C CYS A 182 7.37 -5.59 -6.16
N VAL A 183 6.69 -4.95 -5.22
CA VAL A 183 7.17 -3.70 -4.61
C VAL A 183 8.28 -4.05 -3.63
N ASP A 184 9.52 -3.92 -4.08
CA ASP A 184 10.71 -4.11 -3.28
C ASP A 184 11.41 -2.76 -3.07
N LEU A 185 11.54 -2.36 -1.80
CA LEU A 185 12.13 -1.09 -1.38
C LEU A 185 13.66 -1.16 -1.26
N GLN A 186 14.26 -2.35 -1.32
CA GLN A 186 15.70 -2.58 -1.16
C GLN A 186 16.39 -2.95 -2.47
N ARG A 187 15.69 -3.62 -3.41
CA ARG A 187 16.23 -3.97 -4.74
C ARG A 187 15.16 -3.96 -5.82
N SER A 188 15.54 -3.55 -7.02
CA SER A 188 14.79 -3.88 -8.24
C SER A 188 14.84 -5.39 -8.47
N CYS A 189 13.91 -6.16 -7.88
CA CYS A 189 13.81 -7.59 -8.12
C CYS A 189 13.12 -7.85 -9.46
N LEU A 190 13.96 -8.09 -10.46
CA LEU A 190 13.67 -8.67 -11.77
C LEU A 190 13.32 -10.15 -11.61
N GLY A 191 12.11 -10.56 -12.03
CA GLY A 191 11.80 -11.95 -12.36
C GLY A 191 10.37 -12.38 -12.03
N PRO A 192 9.74 -13.23 -12.86
CA PRO A 192 8.44 -13.80 -12.55
C PRO A 192 8.53 -14.69 -11.30
N LEU A 193 7.55 -14.53 -10.41
CA LEU A 193 7.33 -15.46 -9.30
C LEU A 193 7.09 -16.85 -9.88
N ARG A 194 7.96 -17.80 -9.54
CA ARG A 194 7.79 -19.22 -9.85
C ARG A 194 6.79 -19.87 -8.90
#